data_AF-A0A1Q9EE25-F1
#
_entry.id   AF-A0A1Q9EE25-F1
#
_cell.length_a   1.000
_cell.length_b   1.000
_cell.length_c   1.000
_cell.angle_alpha   90.00
_cell.angle_beta   90.00
_cell.angle_gamma   90.00
#
_symmetry.space_group_name_H-M   'P 1'
#
loop_
_entity.id
_entity.type
_entity.pdbx_description
1 polymer ?
#
loop_
_entity_poly.entity_id
_entity_poly.type
_entity_poly.pdbx_seq_one_letter_code
_entity_poly.pdbx_strand_id
1 'polypeptide(L)'
;MEVPTLSEAPVFVTGVDVLSGEPDVSALPEEMGVYAVYDTGDRLQYIGLSRNIQKNIENHAKAIGLPEATDLIASVKCIEMPDESKEVLKQTWEFWLKDHLGDGGEIPVGNLPETAPGADPRWRSRGAQAKPSLNLGGVGGIASQAEAMEAVKTAVESNPVLLFMKGTPAMPQCGFSARTSGLLREIGVPFETVNVLDEANNPGVREAVKDFGQWPTIPQLYVSGQLVGGLGS
;
A
#
# COMPACT_ATOMS: atom_id res chain seq x y z
N MET A 1 29.99 -12.19 -1.85
CA MET A 1 30.11 -10.76 -2.13
C MET A 1 30.14 -10.06 -0.78
N GLU A 2 30.99 -9.05 -0.62
CA GLU A 2 31.02 -8.28 0.62
C GLU A 2 29.73 -7.44 0.71
N VAL A 3 29.05 -7.48 1.85
CA VAL A 3 27.81 -6.74 2.05
C VAL A 3 28.18 -5.29 2.31
N PRO A 4 27.74 -4.33 1.49
CA PRO A 4 28.13 -2.95 1.66
C PRO A 4 27.51 -2.35 2.93
N THR A 5 28.27 -1.52 3.63
CA THR A 5 27.87 -1.02 4.96
C THR A 5 27.00 0.23 4.88
N LEU A 6 26.30 0.54 5.97
CA LEU A 6 25.46 1.74 6.07
C LEU A 6 26.28 3.04 6.02
N SER A 7 27.53 3.00 6.49
CA SER A 7 28.44 4.15 6.52
C SER A 7 29.00 4.49 5.13
N GLU A 8 29.10 3.51 4.23
CA GLU A 8 29.59 3.66 2.86
C GLU A 8 28.50 4.06 1.86
N ALA A 9 27.23 3.91 2.24
CA ALA A 9 26.09 4.21 1.38
C ALA A 9 26.02 5.71 1.02
N PRO A 10 25.90 6.07 -0.27
CA PRO A 10 25.67 7.45 -0.71
C PRO A 10 24.47 8.09 -0.01
N VAL A 11 24.62 9.36 0.38
CA VAL A 11 23.57 10.14 1.05
C VAL A 11 22.90 11.07 0.05
N PHE A 12 21.58 11.08 0.05
CA PHE A 12 20.73 11.95 -0.75
C PHE A 12 19.90 12.81 0.18
N VAL A 13 20.08 14.13 0.13
CA VAL A 13 19.26 15.07 0.89
C VAL A 13 17.99 15.33 0.11
N THR A 14 16.85 15.21 0.75
CA THR A 14 15.54 15.48 0.13
C THR A 14 15.22 16.96 0.27
N GLY A 15 14.76 17.55 -0.84
CA GLY A 15 14.24 18.91 -0.83
C GLY A 15 12.79 18.95 -0.38
N VAL A 16 12.15 20.11 -0.55
CA VAL A 16 10.70 20.24 -0.51
C VAL A 16 10.26 20.73 -1.88
N ASP A 17 9.38 20.00 -2.55
CA ASP A 17 8.80 20.44 -3.81
C ASP A 17 7.98 21.71 -3.57
N VAL A 18 8.30 22.76 -4.32
CA VAL A 18 7.70 24.09 -4.14
C VAL A 18 6.22 24.15 -4.52
N LEU A 19 5.70 23.19 -5.28
CA LEU A 19 4.30 23.15 -5.72
C LEU A 19 3.44 22.29 -4.80
N SER A 20 3.90 21.08 -4.45
CA SER A 20 3.14 20.12 -3.65
C SER A 20 3.41 20.25 -2.15
N GLY A 21 4.56 20.80 -1.75
CA GLY A 21 5.04 20.77 -0.37
C GLY A 21 5.51 19.38 0.09
N GLU A 22 5.58 18.40 -0.80
CA GLU A 22 6.06 17.05 -0.51
C GLU A 22 7.60 16.99 -0.50
N PRO A 23 8.20 15.98 0.16
CA PRO A 23 9.63 15.72 0.02
C PRO A 23 10.00 15.53 -1.45
N ASP A 24 10.95 16.32 -1.94
CA ASP A 24 11.52 16.14 -3.26
C ASP A 24 12.55 15.01 -3.22
N VAL A 25 12.20 13.91 -3.87
CA VAL A 25 12.98 12.66 -3.91
C VAL A 25 13.51 12.37 -5.31
N SER A 26 13.44 13.33 -6.25
CA SER A 26 13.82 13.09 -7.65
C SER A 26 15.32 12.80 -7.85
N ALA A 27 16.14 13.06 -6.83
CA ALA A 27 17.56 12.75 -6.83
C ALA A 27 17.87 11.30 -6.43
N LEU A 28 16.89 10.54 -5.92
CA LEU A 28 17.06 9.15 -5.52
C LEU A 28 17.14 8.23 -6.74
N PRO A 29 17.83 7.08 -6.63
CA PRO A 29 17.83 6.08 -7.68
C PRO A 29 16.46 5.41 -7.84
N GLU A 30 16.07 5.14 -9.08
CA GLU A 30 14.88 4.36 -9.43
C GLU A 30 15.14 2.83 -9.46
N GLU A 31 16.35 2.42 -9.08
CA GLU A 31 16.80 1.02 -9.10
C GLU A 31 16.38 0.21 -7.88
N MET A 32 16.52 -1.12 -7.99
CA MET A 32 16.38 -2.04 -6.87
C MET A 32 17.52 -1.85 -5.87
N GLY A 33 17.24 -1.94 -4.56
CA GLY A 33 18.29 -1.85 -3.55
C GLY A 33 17.79 -1.72 -2.11
N VAL A 34 18.71 -1.35 -1.22
CA VAL A 34 18.47 -1.13 0.22
C VAL A 34 18.65 0.34 0.54
N TYR A 35 17.81 0.86 1.44
CA TYR A 35 17.82 2.27 1.82
C TYR A 35 17.52 2.47 3.31
N ALA A 36 18.00 3.59 3.85
CA ALA A 36 17.83 4.04 5.22
C ALA A 36 17.40 5.50 5.21
N VAL A 37 16.33 5.84 5.92
CA VAL A 37 15.72 7.18 5.92
C VAL A 37 15.94 7.85 7.27
N TYR A 38 16.35 9.10 7.24
CA TYR A 38 16.67 9.91 8.41
C TYR A 38 15.80 11.16 8.46
N ASP A 39 15.41 11.55 9.67
CA ASP A 39 14.68 12.79 9.92
C ASP A 39 15.62 14.01 9.90
N THR A 40 15.04 15.20 10.06
CA THR A 40 15.79 16.47 10.13
C THR A 40 16.76 16.56 11.31
N GLY A 41 16.64 15.67 12.31
CA GLY A 41 17.54 15.54 13.45
C GLY A 41 18.61 14.46 13.27
N ASP A 42 18.80 13.95 12.05
CA ASP A 42 19.74 12.86 11.71
C ASP A 42 19.46 11.55 12.48
N ARG A 43 18.20 11.33 12.87
CA ARG A 43 17.77 10.08 13.50
C ARG A 43 17.22 9.13 12.46
N LEU A 44 17.70 7.91 12.48
CA LEU A 44 17.23 6.84 11.61
C LEU A 44 15.77 6.49 11.92
N GLN A 45 14.88 6.70 10.95
CA GLN A 45 13.45 6.44 11.07
C GLN A 45 13.06 5.07 10.52
N TYR A 46 13.71 4.64 9.45
CA TYR A 46 13.36 3.40 8.76
C TYR A 46 14.51 2.86 7.89
N ILE A 47 14.69 1.54 7.87
CA ILE A 47 15.49 0.82 6.88
C ILE A 47 14.57 -0.10 6.08
N GLY A 48 14.62 0.01 4.76
CA GLY A 48 13.82 -0.79 3.83
C GLY A 48 14.63 -1.31 2.66
N LEU A 49 13.98 -2.16 1.87
CA LEU A 49 14.49 -2.66 0.59
C LEU A 49 13.36 -2.64 -0.44
N SER A 50 13.66 -2.29 -1.68
CA SER A 50 12.66 -2.11 -2.73
C SER A 50 13.22 -2.49 -4.10
N ARG A 51 12.32 -2.80 -5.04
CA ARG A 51 12.64 -2.94 -6.47
C ARG A 51 12.78 -1.60 -7.20
N ASN A 52 12.38 -0.52 -6.54
CA ASN A 52 12.55 0.86 -6.99
C ASN A 52 12.59 1.72 -5.73
N ILE A 53 13.77 2.26 -5.39
CA ILE A 53 13.99 2.99 -4.14
C ILE A 53 13.17 4.28 -4.13
N GLN A 54 13.35 5.15 -5.12
CA GLN A 54 12.64 6.43 -5.24
C GLN A 54 11.12 6.27 -5.07
N LYS A 55 10.50 5.36 -5.83
CA LYS A 55 9.05 5.14 -5.78
C LYS A 55 8.56 4.68 -4.42
N ASN A 56 9.38 3.92 -3.69
CA ASN A 56 9.02 3.46 -2.36
C ASN A 56 9.06 4.60 -1.34
N ILE A 57 10.07 5.47 -1.43
CA ILE A 57 10.14 6.69 -0.59
C ILE A 57 8.97 7.63 -0.87
N GLU A 58 8.57 7.83 -2.13
CA GLU A 58 7.35 8.58 -2.47
C GLU A 58 6.10 8.00 -1.79
N ASN A 59 6.00 6.67 -1.71
CA ASN A 59 4.87 6.02 -1.06
C ASN A 59 4.91 6.20 0.46
N HIS A 60 6.10 6.19 1.07
CA HIS A 60 6.26 6.53 2.50
C HIS A 60 5.83 7.96 2.77
N ALA A 61 6.27 8.92 1.95
CA ALA A 61 5.87 10.32 2.08
C ALA A 61 4.34 10.48 2.04
N LYS A 62 3.68 9.79 1.10
CA LYS A 62 2.21 9.79 1.00
C LYS A 62 1.52 9.12 2.18
N ALA A 63 2.08 8.04 2.70
CA ALA A 63 1.51 7.31 3.84
C ALA A 63 1.68 8.08 5.16
N ILE A 64 2.79 8.80 5.32
CA ILE A 64 3.06 9.66 6.49
C ILE A 64 2.19 10.92 6.43
N GLY A 65 2.09 11.54 5.25
CA GLY A 65 1.30 12.74 5.01
C GLY A 65 2.02 14.03 5.37
N LEU A 66 1.50 15.16 4.89
CA LEU A 66 2.05 16.49 5.16
C LEU A 66 1.50 17.11 6.44
N PRO A 67 2.29 17.95 7.14
CA PRO A 67 3.68 18.34 6.82
C PRO A 67 4.74 17.34 7.31
N GLU A 68 4.35 16.34 8.10
CA GLU A 68 5.27 15.45 8.83
C GLU A 68 6.26 14.70 7.92
N ALA A 69 5.85 14.36 6.70
CA ALA A 69 6.72 13.69 5.73
C ALA A 69 8.01 14.47 5.41
N THR A 70 7.99 15.81 5.39
CA THR A 70 9.21 16.60 5.12
C THR A 70 10.17 16.61 6.30
N ASP A 71 9.66 16.44 7.51
CA ASP A 71 10.51 16.34 8.70
C ASP A 71 11.11 14.94 8.85
N LEU A 72 10.33 13.89 8.52
CA LEU A 72 10.73 12.49 8.70
C LEU A 72 11.56 11.91 7.55
N ILE A 73 11.44 12.46 6.35
CA ILE A 73 12.19 12.06 5.16
C ILE A 73 13.05 13.25 4.75
N ALA A 74 14.11 13.53 5.51
CA ALA A 74 15.02 14.66 5.28
C ALA A 74 16.31 14.24 4.55
N SER A 75 16.73 12.99 4.76
CA SER A 75 17.78 12.39 3.95
C SER A 75 17.62 10.88 3.85
N VAL A 76 18.14 10.32 2.77
CA VAL A 76 18.11 8.89 2.50
C VAL A 76 19.52 8.43 2.15
N LYS A 77 19.99 7.40 2.84
CA LYS A 77 21.15 6.63 2.39
C LYS A 77 20.66 5.44 1.60
N CYS A 78 21.23 5.14 0.44
CA CYS A 78 20.83 3.96 -0.31
C CYS A 78 21.94 3.37 -1.17
N ILE A 79 21.84 2.07 -1.42
CA ILE A 79 22.73 1.33 -2.32
C ILE A 79 21.89 0.61 -3.35
N GLU A 80 22.24 0.83 -4.61
CA GLU A 80 21.66 0.19 -5.77
C GLU A 80 22.22 -1.23 -5.91
N MET A 81 21.34 -2.19 -6.17
CA MET A 81 21.63 -3.61 -6.29
C MET A 81 20.76 -4.23 -7.42
N PRO A 82 20.79 -3.70 -8.66
CA PRO A 82 19.85 -4.05 -9.73
C PRO A 82 19.88 -5.53 -10.15
N ASP A 83 21.05 -6.18 -10.03
CA ASP A 83 21.27 -7.56 -10.49
C ASP A 83 21.33 -8.58 -9.33
N GLU A 84 21.09 -8.14 -8.10
CA GLU A 84 21.26 -8.98 -6.91
C GLU A 84 20.00 -9.77 -6.56
N SER A 85 20.19 -10.90 -5.87
CA SER A 85 19.07 -11.72 -5.43
C SER A 85 18.35 -11.12 -4.22
N LYS A 86 17.09 -11.52 -4.00
CA LYS A 86 16.33 -11.08 -2.82
C LYS A 86 17.03 -11.46 -1.50
N GLU A 87 17.73 -12.57 -1.50
CA GLU A 87 18.51 -13.05 -0.35
C GLU A 87 19.66 -12.10 -0.04
N VAL A 88 20.35 -11.58 -1.06
CA VAL A 88 21.43 -10.60 -0.88
C VAL A 88 20.87 -9.28 -0.36
N LEU A 89 19.77 -8.76 -0.94
CA LEU A 89 19.11 -7.55 -0.43
C LEU A 89 18.70 -7.71 1.04
N LYS A 90 18.14 -8.86 1.40
CA LYS A 90 17.74 -9.15 2.78
C LYS A 90 18.94 -9.19 3.71
N GLN A 91 20.04 -9.80 3.30
CA GLN A 91 21.28 -9.83 4.09
C GLN A 91 21.84 -8.42 4.32
N THR A 92 21.86 -7.58 3.27
CA THR A 92 22.29 -6.18 3.39
C THR A 92 21.41 -5.39 4.35
N TRP A 93 20.08 -5.54 4.23
CA TRP A 93 19.13 -4.92 5.15
C TRP A 93 19.32 -5.38 6.61
N GLU A 94 19.48 -6.70 6.84
CA GLU A 94 19.73 -7.24 8.18
C GLU A 94 21.06 -6.74 8.74
N PHE A 95 22.08 -6.59 7.89
CA PHE A 95 23.37 -6.05 8.28
C PHE A 95 23.25 -4.59 8.71
N TRP A 96 22.59 -3.72 7.91
CA TRP A 96 22.41 -2.30 8.24
C TRP A 96 21.64 -2.11 9.56
N LEU A 97 20.62 -2.92 9.82
CA LEU A 97 19.93 -2.90 11.10
C LEU A 97 20.84 -3.31 12.26
N LYS A 98 21.62 -4.39 12.11
CA LYS A 98 22.53 -4.86 13.16
C LYS A 98 23.66 -3.87 13.43
N ASP A 99 24.20 -3.25 12.39
CA ASP A 99 25.24 -2.22 12.46
C ASP A 99 24.74 -1.02 13.29
N HIS A 100 23.56 -0.49 12.96
CA HIS A 100 22.93 0.59 13.70
C HIS A 100 22.67 0.24 15.18
N LEU A 101 22.18 -0.98 15.46
CA LEU A 101 21.93 -1.45 16.82
C LEU A 101 23.24 -1.68 17.60
N GLY A 102 24.31 -2.10 16.92
CA GLY A 102 25.63 -2.34 17.51
C GLY A 102 26.28 -1.08 18.06
N ASP A 103 25.99 0.07 17.45
CA ASP A 103 26.46 1.40 17.87
C ASP A 103 25.65 1.98 19.05
N GLY A 104 24.78 1.18 19.67
CA GLY A 104 23.89 1.61 20.75
C GLY A 104 22.61 2.30 20.25
N GLY A 105 22.33 2.20 18.95
CA GLY A 105 21.07 2.67 18.37
C GLY A 105 19.86 1.84 18.80
N GLU A 106 18.68 2.45 18.73
CA GLU A 106 17.41 1.76 18.93
C GLU A 106 16.86 1.21 17.61
N ILE A 107 15.90 0.29 17.67
CA ILE A 107 15.22 -0.15 16.45
C ILE A 107 14.47 1.06 15.88
N PRO A 108 14.65 1.43 14.59
CA PRO A 108 13.97 2.57 14.00
C PRO A 108 12.45 2.45 14.12
N VAL A 109 11.76 3.58 14.33
CA VAL A 109 10.30 3.61 14.60
C VAL A 109 9.47 2.93 13.51
N GLY A 110 9.90 3.02 12.25
CA GLY A 110 9.24 2.35 11.13
C GLY A 110 9.50 0.84 11.04
N ASN A 111 10.54 0.34 11.71
CA ASN A 111 10.92 -1.09 11.75
C ASN A 111 10.39 -1.81 13.00
N LEU A 112 9.93 -1.09 14.02
CA LEU A 112 9.31 -1.67 15.22
C LEU A 112 8.04 -2.47 14.89
N PRO A 113 7.73 -3.58 15.59
CA PRO A 113 6.42 -4.24 15.48
C PRO A 113 5.28 -3.26 15.74
N GLU A 114 4.15 -3.38 15.02
CA GLU A 114 3.02 -2.42 15.15
C GLU A 114 2.47 -2.30 16.58
N THR A 115 2.65 -3.33 17.39
CA THR A 115 2.20 -3.37 18.80
C THR A 115 3.21 -2.77 19.78
N ALA A 116 4.43 -2.42 19.33
CA ALA A 116 5.47 -1.87 20.18
C ALA A 116 5.21 -0.37 20.46
N PRO A 117 5.47 0.12 21.68
CA PRO A 117 5.42 1.55 21.97
C PRO A 117 6.34 2.35 21.04
N GLY A 118 5.86 3.44 20.46
CA GLY A 118 6.63 4.29 19.56
C GLY A 118 6.77 3.77 18.12
N ALA A 119 6.13 2.64 17.78
CA ALA A 119 6.10 2.16 16.40
C ALA A 119 5.29 3.12 15.51
N ASP A 120 5.84 3.42 14.33
CA ASP A 120 5.11 4.11 13.27
C ASP A 120 4.79 3.12 12.14
N PRO A 121 3.57 2.57 12.10
CA PRO A 121 3.19 1.60 11.09
C PRO A 121 3.09 2.20 9.68
N ARG A 122 3.07 3.53 9.52
CA ARG A 122 2.92 4.18 8.21
C ARG A 122 4.07 3.87 7.26
N TRP A 123 5.29 3.66 7.77
CA TRP A 123 6.46 3.23 6.99
C TRP A 123 6.32 1.84 6.36
N ARG A 124 5.52 0.97 6.98
CA ARG A 124 5.25 -0.39 6.48
C ARG A 124 3.86 -0.51 5.91
N SER A 125 3.08 0.58 5.96
CA SER A 125 1.84 0.68 5.23
C SER A 125 2.20 0.46 3.78
N ARG A 126 1.76 -0.69 3.25
CA ARG A 126 1.71 -0.90 1.80
C ARG A 126 0.62 0.04 1.32
N GLY A 127 0.92 1.35 1.23
CA GLY A 127 -0.04 2.42 1.02
C GLY A 127 -1.10 1.94 0.07
N ALA A 128 -2.28 1.64 0.61
CA ALA A 128 -3.18 0.57 0.16
C ALA A 128 -2.92 0.14 -1.29
N GLN A 129 -1.92 -0.73 -1.47
CA GLN A 129 -1.57 -1.20 -2.80
C GLN A 129 -2.83 -1.90 -3.29
N ALA A 130 -3.42 -1.40 -4.37
CA ALA A 130 -4.68 -1.90 -4.87
C ALA A 130 -4.54 -3.41 -5.09
N LYS A 131 -5.00 -4.20 -4.12
CA LYS A 131 -5.07 -5.63 -4.29
C LYS A 131 -5.87 -5.87 -5.56
N PRO A 132 -5.45 -6.80 -6.43
CA PRO A 132 -6.24 -7.17 -7.58
C PRO A 132 -7.67 -7.44 -7.11
N SER A 133 -8.65 -6.91 -7.84
CA SER A 133 -10.05 -7.18 -7.50
C SER A 133 -10.30 -8.68 -7.52
N LEU A 134 -11.10 -9.15 -6.56
CA LEU A 134 -11.44 -10.55 -6.41
C LEU A 134 -12.11 -11.07 -7.69
N ASN A 135 -11.73 -12.28 -8.07
CA ASN A 135 -12.40 -13.08 -9.09
C ASN A 135 -13.39 -13.99 -8.35
N LEU A 136 -14.68 -13.67 -8.47
CA LEU A 136 -15.76 -14.43 -7.85
C LEU A 136 -16.14 -15.67 -8.68
N GLY A 137 -15.74 -15.74 -9.95
CA GLY A 137 -15.90 -16.92 -10.81
C GLY A 137 -15.00 -18.10 -10.41
N GLY A 138 -13.85 -17.86 -9.77
CA GLY A 138 -12.94 -18.93 -9.35
C GLY A 138 -12.55 -19.88 -10.51
N VAL A 139 -12.28 -21.16 -10.19
CA VAL A 139 -11.91 -22.19 -11.19
C VAL A 139 -13.11 -22.75 -11.95
N GLY A 140 -14.32 -22.68 -11.36
CA GLY A 140 -15.55 -23.24 -11.92
C GLY A 140 -16.37 -22.27 -12.77
N GLY A 141 -16.08 -20.97 -12.71
CA GLY A 141 -16.89 -19.91 -13.29
C GLY A 141 -18.20 -19.66 -12.52
N ILE A 142 -18.92 -18.63 -12.94
CA ILE A 142 -20.32 -18.38 -12.57
C ILE A 142 -21.14 -18.61 -13.86
N ALA A 143 -22.07 -19.56 -13.85
CA ALA A 143 -22.87 -19.92 -15.02
C ALA A 143 -24.33 -19.44 -14.91
N SER A 144 -24.76 -18.96 -13.75
CA SER A 144 -26.13 -18.53 -13.49
C SER A 144 -26.24 -17.36 -12.50
N GLN A 145 -27.39 -16.69 -12.51
CA GLN A 145 -27.68 -15.61 -11.54
C GLN A 145 -27.70 -16.10 -10.09
N ALA A 146 -28.13 -17.34 -9.85
CA ALA A 146 -28.14 -17.93 -8.51
C ALA A 146 -26.71 -18.16 -7.98
N GLU A 147 -25.80 -18.61 -8.85
CA GLU A 147 -24.37 -18.74 -8.49
C GLU A 147 -23.72 -17.38 -8.28
N ALA A 148 -24.06 -16.36 -9.09
CA ALA A 148 -23.59 -14.99 -8.89
C ALA A 148 -24.02 -14.45 -7.51
N MET A 149 -25.27 -14.70 -7.11
CA MET A 149 -25.80 -14.33 -5.80
C MET A 149 -25.04 -15.02 -4.66
N GLU A 150 -24.81 -16.33 -4.77
CA GLU A 150 -24.06 -17.08 -3.75
C GLU A 150 -22.60 -16.64 -3.66
N ALA A 151 -21.98 -16.33 -4.80
CA ALA A 151 -20.61 -15.81 -4.84
C ALA A 151 -20.51 -14.42 -4.18
N VAL A 152 -21.48 -13.53 -4.43
CA VAL A 152 -21.58 -12.22 -3.75
C VAL A 152 -21.72 -12.41 -2.23
N LYS A 153 -22.65 -13.27 -1.80
CA LYS A 153 -22.88 -13.56 -0.38
C LYS A 153 -21.61 -14.08 0.29
N THR A 154 -20.97 -15.10 -0.31
CA THR A 154 -19.73 -15.69 0.19
C THR A 154 -18.62 -14.65 0.30
N ALA A 155 -18.47 -13.78 -0.71
CA ALA A 155 -17.47 -12.72 -0.70
C ALA A 155 -17.73 -11.71 0.43
N VAL A 156 -18.99 -11.31 0.63
CA VAL A 156 -19.39 -10.38 1.71
C VAL A 156 -19.14 -10.99 3.10
N GLU A 157 -19.40 -12.28 3.28
CA GLU A 157 -19.17 -12.98 4.56
C GLU A 157 -17.68 -13.24 4.83
N SER A 158 -16.89 -13.49 3.80
CA SER A 158 -15.47 -13.85 3.93
C SER A 158 -14.53 -12.66 4.09
N ASN A 159 -14.99 -11.44 3.78
CA ASN A 159 -14.16 -10.24 3.75
C ASN A 159 -14.70 -9.17 4.71
N PRO A 160 -13.96 -8.80 5.77
CA PRO A 160 -14.42 -7.81 6.76
C PRO A 160 -14.77 -6.45 6.17
N VAL A 161 -14.08 -6.02 5.10
CA VAL A 161 -14.37 -4.79 4.36
C VAL A 161 -14.27 -5.12 2.88
N LEU A 162 -15.41 -5.04 2.16
CA LEU A 162 -15.51 -5.37 0.74
C LEU A 162 -16.20 -4.26 -0.03
N LEU A 163 -15.55 -3.78 -1.09
CA LEU A 163 -16.08 -2.76 -1.98
C LEU A 163 -16.38 -3.35 -3.37
N PHE A 164 -17.66 -3.41 -3.73
CA PHE A 164 -18.07 -3.62 -5.12
C PHE A 164 -18.00 -2.29 -5.86
N MET A 165 -17.22 -2.21 -6.94
CA MET A 165 -16.96 -0.96 -7.65
C MET A 165 -16.89 -1.14 -9.18
N LYS A 166 -16.99 -0.02 -9.91
CA LYS A 166 -16.80 0.03 -11.36
C LYS A 166 -15.33 0.29 -11.68
N GLY A 167 -14.65 -0.67 -12.29
CA GLY A 167 -13.20 -0.66 -12.48
C GLY A 167 -12.47 -1.18 -11.24
N THR A 168 -11.21 -0.83 -11.10
CA THR A 168 -10.36 -1.23 -9.95
C THR A 168 -9.91 0.01 -9.17
N PRO A 169 -9.35 -0.12 -7.95
CA PRO A 169 -8.83 1.05 -7.23
C PRO A 169 -7.69 1.77 -7.97
N ALA A 170 -6.95 1.04 -8.82
CA ALA A 170 -5.90 1.59 -9.68
C ALA A 170 -6.46 2.25 -10.96
N MET A 171 -7.53 1.69 -11.54
CA MET A 171 -8.18 2.19 -12.74
C MET A 171 -9.70 2.27 -12.53
N PRO A 172 -10.19 3.24 -11.74
CA PRO A 172 -11.62 3.39 -11.51
C PRO A 172 -12.31 3.89 -12.78
N GLN A 173 -13.46 3.30 -13.11
CA GLN A 173 -14.24 3.65 -14.30
C GLN A 173 -15.50 4.48 -13.98
N CYS A 174 -15.60 4.96 -12.74
CA CYS A 174 -16.69 5.82 -12.28
C CYS A 174 -16.22 6.74 -11.15
N GLY A 175 -16.58 8.03 -11.19
CA GLY A 175 -16.16 9.01 -10.18
C GLY A 175 -16.58 8.65 -8.74
N PHE A 176 -17.77 8.07 -8.54
CA PHE A 176 -18.22 7.60 -7.23
C PHE A 176 -17.36 6.44 -6.70
N SER A 177 -16.97 5.51 -7.59
CA SER A 177 -16.05 4.41 -7.28
C SER A 177 -14.64 4.91 -6.99
N ALA A 178 -14.16 5.92 -7.72
CA ALA A 178 -12.88 6.58 -7.46
C ALA A 178 -12.86 7.24 -6.07
N ARG A 179 -13.91 8.01 -5.74
CA ARG A 179 -14.03 8.67 -4.42
C ARG A 179 -14.11 7.66 -3.27
N THR A 180 -14.96 6.64 -3.39
CA THR A 180 -15.14 5.64 -2.31
C THR A 180 -13.85 4.86 -2.05
N SER A 181 -13.20 4.36 -3.13
CA SER A 181 -11.91 3.67 -2.98
C SER A 181 -10.79 4.60 -2.53
N GLY A 182 -10.79 5.88 -2.93
CA GLY A 182 -9.86 6.89 -2.41
C GLY A 182 -10.00 7.08 -0.90
N LEU A 183 -11.21 7.32 -0.42
CA LEU A 183 -11.49 7.53 0.99
C LEU A 183 -11.10 6.32 1.86
N LEU A 184 -11.41 5.09 1.40
CA LEU A 184 -11.00 3.89 2.13
C LEU A 184 -9.47 3.76 2.25
N ARG A 185 -8.74 4.17 1.21
CA ARG A 185 -7.28 4.20 1.24
C ARG A 185 -6.74 5.27 2.17
N GLU A 186 -7.35 6.45 2.19
CA GLU A 186 -7.00 7.56 3.08
C GLU A 186 -7.22 7.20 4.55
N ILE A 187 -8.32 6.51 4.87
CA ILE A 187 -8.60 5.99 6.22
C ILE A 187 -7.59 4.89 6.62
N GLY A 188 -6.85 4.32 5.67
CA GLY A 188 -5.81 3.31 5.93
C GLY A 188 -6.36 1.94 6.31
N VAL A 189 -7.67 1.70 6.16
CA VAL A 189 -8.29 0.41 6.47
C VAL A 189 -8.05 -0.56 5.30
N PRO A 190 -7.53 -1.78 5.55
CA PRO A 190 -7.42 -2.79 4.52
C PRO A 190 -8.81 -3.21 4.01
N PHE A 191 -8.99 -3.25 2.69
CA PHE A 191 -10.24 -3.69 2.06
C PHE A 191 -9.97 -4.51 0.81
N GLU A 192 -10.91 -5.39 0.47
CA GLU A 192 -10.94 -6.09 -0.80
C GLU A 192 -11.88 -5.38 -1.78
N THR A 193 -11.70 -5.61 -3.08
CA THR A 193 -12.58 -5.04 -4.11
C THR A 193 -13.08 -6.09 -5.09
N VAL A 194 -14.26 -5.86 -5.66
CA VAL A 194 -14.78 -6.64 -6.80
C VAL A 194 -15.11 -5.66 -7.91
N ASN A 195 -14.52 -5.88 -9.10
CA ASN A 195 -14.88 -5.11 -10.29
C ASN A 195 -16.13 -5.72 -10.92
N VAL A 196 -17.26 -5.02 -10.78
CA VAL A 196 -18.55 -5.49 -11.31
C VAL A 196 -18.68 -5.34 -12.83
N LEU A 197 -17.69 -4.75 -13.50
CA LEU A 197 -17.65 -4.63 -14.97
C LEU A 197 -16.79 -5.72 -15.63
N ASP A 198 -16.11 -6.54 -14.84
CA ASP A 198 -15.28 -7.63 -15.33
C ASP A 198 -16.13 -8.87 -15.61
N GLU A 199 -16.90 -8.87 -16.70
CA GLU A 199 -17.77 -9.99 -17.06
C GLU A 199 -17.02 -11.29 -17.34
N ALA A 200 -15.71 -11.24 -17.61
CA ALA A 200 -14.91 -12.45 -17.81
C ALA A 200 -14.66 -13.20 -16.50
N ASN A 201 -14.43 -12.47 -15.40
CA ASN A 201 -14.15 -13.04 -14.08
C ASN A 201 -15.36 -13.02 -13.13
N ASN A 202 -16.31 -12.11 -13.34
CA ASN A 202 -17.43 -11.82 -12.44
C ASN A 202 -18.77 -11.72 -13.20
N PRO A 203 -19.13 -12.67 -14.08
CA PRO A 203 -20.35 -12.56 -14.88
C PRO A 203 -21.60 -12.54 -13.97
N GLY A 204 -22.52 -11.61 -14.24
CA GLY A 204 -23.78 -11.47 -13.49
C GLY A 204 -23.66 -10.86 -12.08
N VAL A 205 -22.45 -10.68 -11.55
CA VAL A 205 -22.20 -10.14 -10.20
C VAL A 205 -22.79 -8.74 -10.03
N ARG A 206 -22.78 -7.92 -11.08
CA ARG A 206 -23.32 -6.55 -11.04
C ARG A 206 -24.80 -6.47 -10.67
N GLU A 207 -25.61 -7.38 -11.21
CA GLU A 207 -27.03 -7.42 -10.89
C GLU A 207 -27.24 -8.16 -9.57
N ALA A 208 -26.52 -9.27 -9.35
CA ALA A 208 -26.60 -10.04 -8.11
C ALA A 208 -26.30 -9.20 -6.86
N VAL A 209 -25.30 -8.30 -6.89
CA VAL A 209 -24.98 -7.44 -5.73
C VAL A 209 -26.07 -6.39 -5.46
N LYS A 210 -26.75 -5.89 -6.49
CA LYS A 210 -27.88 -4.97 -6.30
C LYS A 210 -29.05 -5.67 -5.64
N ASP A 211 -29.34 -6.88 -6.09
CA ASP A 211 -30.39 -7.73 -5.54
C ASP A 211 -30.05 -8.14 -4.10
N PHE A 212 -28.81 -8.57 -3.84
CA PHE A 212 -28.34 -8.96 -2.50
C PHE A 212 -28.45 -7.80 -1.50
N GLY A 213 -27.92 -6.63 -1.85
CA GLY A 213 -27.92 -5.45 -0.99
C GLY A 213 -29.26 -4.71 -0.92
N GLN A 214 -30.24 -5.11 -1.74
CA GLN A 214 -31.47 -4.34 -1.97
C GLN A 214 -31.18 -2.86 -2.27
N TRP A 215 -30.11 -2.62 -3.04
CA TRP A 215 -29.57 -1.29 -3.29
C TRP A 215 -29.22 -1.10 -4.77
N PRO A 216 -29.75 -0.08 -5.46
CA PRO A 216 -29.73 -0.05 -6.93
C PRO A 216 -28.39 0.44 -7.54
N THR A 217 -27.53 1.09 -6.75
CA THR A 217 -26.33 1.77 -7.26
C THR A 217 -25.03 1.08 -6.87
N ILE A 218 -23.96 1.43 -7.61
CA ILE A 218 -22.57 1.02 -7.38
C ILE A 218 -21.74 2.31 -7.36
N PRO A 219 -20.78 2.48 -6.43
CA PRO A 219 -20.19 1.47 -5.55
C PRO A 219 -21.11 1.01 -4.39
N GLN A 220 -20.87 -0.19 -3.85
CA GLN A 220 -21.45 -0.66 -2.59
C GLN A 220 -20.35 -1.13 -1.65
N LEU A 221 -20.33 -0.59 -0.43
CA LEU A 221 -19.39 -0.95 0.62
C LEU A 221 -20.08 -1.83 1.67
N TYR A 222 -19.50 -3.01 1.90
CA TYR A 222 -19.90 -3.92 2.96
C TYR A 222 -18.84 -3.93 4.06
N VAL A 223 -19.27 -3.85 5.31
CA VAL A 223 -18.43 -3.95 6.50
C VAL A 223 -19.04 -5.01 7.41
N SER A 224 -18.25 -6.03 7.75
CA SER A 224 -18.66 -7.16 8.60
C SER A 224 -19.99 -7.79 8.15
N GLY A 225 -20.14 -8.01 6.84
CA GLY A 225 -21.34 -8.60 6.25
C GLY A 225 -22.52 -7.64 6.04
N GLN A 226 -22.44 -6.39 6.52
CA GLN A 226 -23.53 -5.41 6.42
C GLN A 226 -23.25 -4.35 5.36
N LEU A 227 -24.26 -4.02 4.57
CA LEU A 227 -24.20 -2.90 3.63
C LEU A 227 -24.16 -1.58 4.42
N VAL A 228 -23.06 -0.85 4.30
CA VAL A 228 -22.93 0.51 4.88
C VAL A 228 -23.49 1.55 3.90
N GLY A 229 -23.47 1.25 2.60
CA GLY A 229 -24.07 2.05 1.55
C GLY A 229 -23.13 2.27 0.36
N GLY A 230 -23.55 3.15 -0.55
CA GLY A 230 -22.79 3.60 -1.71
C GLY A 230 -22.92 5.11 -1.88
N LEU A 231 -21.89 5.80 -2.38
CA LEU A 231 -22.03 7.20 -2.80
C LEU A 231 -22.99 7.26 -3.98
N GLY A 232 -24.23 7.65 -3.71
CA GLY A 232 -25.26 7.94 -4.71
C GLY A 232 -25.69 9.39 -4.54
N SER A 233 -25.48 10.19 -5.58
CA SER A 233 -25.61 11.66 -5.67
C SER A 233 -24.57 12.47 -4.90
#